data_AF-A0A9P0KIP2-F1
#
_entry.id   AF-A0A9P0KIP2-F1
#
_cell.length_a   1.000
_cell.length_b   1.000
_cell.length_c   1.000
_cell.angle_alpha   90.00
_cell.angle_beta   90.00
_cell.angle_gamma   90.00
#
_symmetry.space_group_name_H-M   'P 1'
#
loop_
_entity.id
_entity.type
_entity.pdbx_description
1 polymer ?
#
loop_
_entity_poly.entity_id
_entity_poly.type
_entity_poly.pdbx_seq_one_letter_code
_entity_poly.pdbx_strand_id
1 'polypeptide(L)' 'MLGAKFGKWVNDNIVFLVGIPLIIGVHYGWSKLQQNPNLVPPDRQKKEPVLEIYRNIKNILLGQRAPAVTVKK' A
#
# COMPACT_ATOMS: atom_id res chain seq x y z
N MET A 1 0.41 -9.61 -35.01
CA MET A 1 -0.48 -8.57 -34.43
C MET A 1 -0.58 -8.59 -32.91
N LEU A 2 -0.44 -9.72 -32.20
CA LEU A 2 -0.51 -9.75 -30.73
C LEU A 2 0.58 -8.91 -30.03
N GLY A 3 1.83 -9.00 -30.49
CA GLY A 3 2.95 -8.26 -29.90
C GLY A 3 2.81 -6.74 -29.96
N ALA A 4 2.26 -6.21 -31.07
CA ALA A 4 2.00 -4.77 -31.22
C ALA A 4 0.90 -4.27 -30.26
N LYS A 5 -0.12 -5.08 -29.99
CA LYS A 5 -1.19 -4.74 -29.04
C LYS A 5 -0.69 -4.80 -27.59
N PHE A 6 0.18 -5.77 -27.26
CA PHE A 6 0.78 -5.88 -25.94
C PHE A 6 1.78 -4.74 -25.66
N GLY A 7 2.63 -4.39 -26.63
CA GLY A 7 3.53 -3.25 -26.52
C GLY A 7 2.80 -1.93 -26.34
N LYS A 8 1.68 -1.74 -27.05
CA LYS A 8 0.81 -0.56 -26.84
C LYS A 8 0.18 -0.55 -25.45
N TRP A 9 -0.33 -1.67 -24.96
CA TRP A 9 -0.89 -1.77 -23.61
C TRP A 9 0.15 -1.48 -22.51
N VAL A 10 1.37 -2.01 -22.64
CA VAL A 10 2.48 -1.74 -21.72
C VAL A 10 2.85 -0.25 -21.73
N ASN A 11 2.91 0.37 -22.91
CA ASN A 11 3.21 1.79 -23.04
C ASN A 11 2.11 2.68 -22.44
N ASP A 12 0.84 2.35 -22.71
CA ASP A 12 -0.33 3.09 -22.21
C ASP A 12 -0.50 2.94 -20.68
N ASN A 13 0.04 1.87 -20.08
CA ASN A 13 -0.04 1.57 -18.65
C ASN A 13 1.33 1.57 -17.94
N ILE A 14 2.35 2.20 -18.54
CA ILE A 14 3.73 2.18 -18.02
C ILE A 14 3.83 2.76 -16.61
N VAL A 15 2.99 3.77 -16.32
CA VAL A 15 2.88 4.38 -14.99
C VAL A 15 2.39 3.37 -13.95
N PHE A 16 1.47 2.47 -14.30
CA PHE A 16 1.05 1.42 -13.38
C PHE A 16 2.14 0.36 -13.24
N LEU A 17 2.77 -0.04 -14.35
CA LEU A 17 3.81 -1.07 -14.34
C LEU A 17 5.07 -0.66 -13.57
N VAL A 18 5.45 0.62 -13.61
CA VAL A 18 6.62 1.15 -12.90
C VAL A 18 6.21 1.74 -11.55
N GLY A 19 5.11 2.49 -11.51
CA GLY A 19 4.65 3.20 -10.32
C GLY A 19 4.15 2.29 -9.21
N ILE A 20 3.42 1.20 -9.53
CA ILE A 20 2.95 0.26 -8.50
C ILE A 20 4.13 -0.39 -7.76
N PRO A 21 5.13 -1.01 -8.45
CA PRO A 21 6.31 -1.55 -7.77
C PRO A 21 7.08 -0.49 -6.98
N LEU A 22 7.18 0.74 -7.49
CA LEU A 22 7.91 1.82 -6.83
C LEU A 22 7.22 2.25 -5.52
N ILE A 23 5.89 2.39 -5.54
CA ILE A 23 5.09 2.67 -4.34
C ILE A 23 5.23 1.54 -3.32
N ILE A 24 5.14 0.28 -3.75
CA ILE A 24 5.33 -0.89 -2.88
C ILE A 24 6.74 -0.87 -2.27
N GLY A 25 7.76 -0.59 -3.07
CA GLY A 25 9.15 -0.50 -2.64
C GLY A 25 9.38 0.58 -1.58
N VAL A 26 8.81 1.78 -1.78
CA VAL A 26 8.90 2.89 -0.81
C VAL A 26 8.25 2.51 0.51
N HIS A 27 7.06 1.90 0.47
CA HIS A 27 6.38 1.48 1.69
C HIS A 27 7.13 0.36 2.42
N TYR A 28 7.67 -0.62 1.68
CA TYR A 28 8.48 -1.69 2.26
C TYR A 28 9.79 -1.17 2.86
N GLY A 29 10.46 -0.23 2.18
CA GLY A 29 11.66 0.43 2.69
C GLY A 29 11.37 1.20 3.98
N TRP A 30 10.28 1.96 4.00
CA TRP A 30 9.82 2.66 5.20
C TRP A 30 9.53 1.71 6.37
N SER A 31 8.89 0.57 6.09
CA SER A 31 8.66 -0.50 7.06
C SER A 31 9.94 -1.03 7.69
N LYS A 32 10.93 -1.31 6.84
CA LYS A 32 12.22 -1.83 7.28
C LYS A 32 13.00 -0.82 8.11
N LEU A 33 12.91 0.46 7.79
CA LEU A 33 13.51 1.53 8.60
C LEU A 33 12.89 1.60 9.99
N GLN A 34 11.56 1.44 10.11
CA GLN A 34 10.87 1.43 11.40
C GLN A 34 11.18 0.20 12.26
N GLN A 35 11.57 -0.92 11.64
CA GLN A 35 11.99 -2.13 12.35
C GLN A 35 13.41 -2.02 12.93
N ASN A 36 14.18 -0.99 12.58
CA ASN A 36 15.51 -0.77 13.12
C ASN A 36 15.44 0.00 14.45
N PRO A 37 15.75 -0.64 15.59
CA PRO A 37 15.66 0.00 16.91
C PRO A 37 16.65 1.16 17.09
N ASN A 38 17.70 1.23 16.27
CA ASN A 38 18.66 2.34 16.28
C ASN A 38 18.12 3.60 15.58
N LEU A 39 17.11 3.46 14.71
CA LEU A 39 16.52 4.56 13.94
C LEU A 39 15.16 4.98 14.50
N VAL A 40 14.35 4.03 14.95
CA VAL A 40 13.05 4.30 15.55
C VAL A 40 12.93 3.46 16.83
N PRO A 41 12.85 4.10 18.01
CA PRO A 41 12.70 3.36 19.24
C PRO A 41 11.31 2.67 19.28
N PRO A 42 11.19 1.52 19.99
CA PRO A 42 10.04 0.60 19.86
C PRO A 42 8.69 1.22 20.25
N ASP A 43 8.71 2.21 21.12
CA ASP A 43 7.57 3.00 21.59
C ASP A 43 7.03 3.97 20.53
N ARG A 44 7.83 4.29 19.50
CA ARG A 44 7.46 5.22 18.42
C ARG A 44 7.23 4.56 17.07
N GLN A 45 7.28 3.23 17.00
CA GLN A 45 6.96 2.51 15.77
C GLN A 45 5.51 2.81 15.35
N LYS A 46 5.34 3.48 14.22
CA LYS A 46 4.02 3.72 13.64
C LYS A 46 3.57 2.45 12.93
N LYS A 47 2.32 2.05 13.19
CA LYS A 47 1.71 0.93 12.47
C LYS A 47 1.80 1.17 10.96
N GLU A 48 2.26 0.15 10.27
CA GLU A 48 2.41 0.10 8.81
C GLU A 48 1.14 0.60 8.09
N PRO A 49 1.18 1.76 7.40
CA PRO A 49 0.01 2.26 6.69
C PRO A 49 -0.47 1.27 5.62
N VAL A 50 0.42 0.42 5.08
CA VAL A 50 0.05 -0.67 4.15
C VAL A 50 -0.87 -1.69 4.78
N LEU A 51 -0.63 -2.05 6.04
CA LEU A 51 -1.45 -3.04 6.75
C LEU A 51 -2.84 -2.48 7.06
N GLU A 52 -2.92 -1.18 7.34
CA GLU A 52 -4.17 -0.46 7.56
C GLU A 52 -4.95 -0.29 6.26
N ILE A 53 -4.28 0.06 5.16
CA ILE A 53 -4.86 0.12 3.81
C ILE A 53 -5.37 -1.27 3.38
N TYR A 54 -4.58 -2.33 3.59
CA TYR A 54 -5.00 -3.70 3.27
C TYR A 54 -6.21 -4.14 4.10
N ARG A 55 -6.25 -3.82 5.40
CA ARG A 55 -7.43 -4.08 6.25
C ARG A 55 -8.64 -3.31 5.76
N ASN A 56 -8.49 -2.04 5.41
CA ASN A 56 -9.60 -1.21 4.93
C ASN A 56 -10.13 -1.71 3.58
N ILE A 57 -9.24 -2.03 2.62
CA ILE A 57 -9.62 -2.59 1.33
C ILE A 57 -10.27 -3.97 1.50
N LYS A 58 -9.71 -4.83 2.36
CA LYS A 58 -10.30 -6.14 2.69
C LYS A 58 -11.70 -5.98 3.29
N ASN A 59 -11.91 -5.03 4.20
CA ASN A 59 -13.22 -4.79 4.82
C ASN A 59 -14.25 -4.25 3.81
N ILE A 60 -13.83 -3.34 2.92
CA ILE A 60 -14.66 -2.81 1.82
C ILE A 60 -15.04 -3.92 0.84
N LEU A 61 -14.08 -4.75 0.42
CA LEU A 61 -14.30 -5.84 -0.54
C LEU A 61 -15.11 -7.01 0.06
N LEU A 62 -14.96 -7.29 1.36
CA LEU A 62 -15.72 -8.34 2.06
C LEU A 62 -17.09 -7.85 2.56
N GLY A 63 -17.52 -6.64 2.23
CA GLY A 63 -18.83 -6.10 2.60
C GLY A 63 -19.02 -5.90 4.11
N GLN A 64 -17.96 -5.97 4.91
CA GLN A 64 -18.02 -5.62 6.32
C GLN A 64 -17.99 -4.11 6.43
N ARG A 65 -19.18 -3.50 6.54
CA ARG A 65 -19.32 -2.07 6.90
C ARG A 65 -18.39 -1.81 8.09
N ALA A 66 -17.43 -0.90 7.91
CA ALA A 66 -16.61 -0.42 9.01
C ALA A 66 -17.54 -0.08 10.19
N PRO A 67 -17.30 -0.57 11.41
CA PRO A 67 -18.08 -0.13 12.55
C PRO A 67 -17.93 1.40 12.62
N ALA A 68 -19.05 2.09 12.60
CA ALA A 68 -19.11 3.54 12.63
C ALA A 68 -18.14 4.04 13.71
N VAL A 69 -17.16 4.85 13.29
CA VAL A 69 -16.28 5.54 14.24
C VAL A 69 -17.18 6.47 15.04
N THR A 70 -17.62 6.01 16.21
CA THR A 70 -18.30 6.84 17.20
C THR A 70 -17.26 7.81 17.73
N VAL A 71 -17.16 8.96 17.08
CA VAL A 71 -16.52 10.14 17.67
C VAL A 71 -17.38 10.53 18.86
N LYS A 72 -16.99 10.09 20.07
CA LYS A 72 -17.52 10.69 21.29
C LYS A 72 -16.98 12.13 21.33
N LYS A 73 -17.92 13.06 21.25
CA LYS A 73 -17.72 14.50 21.42
C LYS A 73 -17.39 14.83 22.87
#